data_AF-A0A2V5P4C5-F1
#
_entry.id   AF-A0A2V5P4C5-F1
#
_cell.length_a   1.000
_cell.length_b   1.000
_cell.length_c   1.000
_cell.angle_alpha   90.00
_cell.angle_beta   90.00
_cell.angle_gamma   90.00
#
_symmetry.space_group_name_H-M   'P 1'
#
loop_
_entity.id
_entity.type
_entity.pdbx_description
1 polymer ?
#
loop_
_entity_poly.entity_id
_entity_poly.type
_entity_poly.pdbx_seq_one_letter_code
_entity_poly.pdbx_strand_id
1 'polypeptide(L)'
;MTFPFNVYLVAIVSACVTVLAVLPLWSKWCVRAGVVDDPGRRKIHAQPIPLAGGLAVMTGLLVPTLVAALVLWWQGRASAAHDSVAPVKLLDPTTQRLLLHGLTRRGPELGGIFLGALGMLLVGWLDDKRELRP
;
A
#
# COMPACT_ATOMS: atom_id res chain seq x y z
N MET A 1 0.96 28.64 -8.58
CA MET A 1 0.94 27.35 -7.86
C MET A 1 1.96 26.43 -8.52
N THR A 2 3.01 26.04 -7.81
CA THR A 2 3.99 25.08 -8.33
C THR A 2 3.44 23.68 -8.13
N PHE A 3 3.46 22.85 -9.17
CA PHE A 3 2.96 21.47 -9.08
C PHE A 3 3.88 20.64 -8.15
N PRO A 4 3.34 19.86 -7.19
CA PRO A 4 4.12 19.17 -6.16
C PRO A 4 4.74 17.85 -6.68
N PHE A 5 5.64 17.93 -7.65
CA PHE A 5 6.31 16.76 -8.26
C PHE A 5 7.00 15.85 -7.25
N ASN A 6 7.59 16.46 -6.21
CA ASN A 6 8.28 15.75 -5.14
C ASN A 6 7.35 14.81 -4.35
N VAL A 7 6.09 15.18 -4.11
CA VAL A 7 5.13 14.33 -3.40
C VAL A 7 4.80 13.09 -4.23
N TYR A 8 4.54 13.26 -5.53
CA TYR A 8 4.26 12.15 -6.42
C TYR A 8 5.48 11.22 -6.58
N LEU A 9 6.69 11.79 -6.69
CA LEU A 9 7.91 11.01 -6.77
C LEU A 9 8.13 10.19 -5.49
N VAL A 10 7.91 10.78 -4.32
CA VAL A 10 7.98 10.05 -3.04
C VAL A 10 6.92 8.96 -2.96
N ALA A 11 5.69 9.20 -3.42
CA ALA A 11 4.64 8.18 -3.45
C ALA A 11 5.04 6.98 -4.33
N ILE A 12 5.56 7.23 -5.54
CA ILE A 12 6.01 6.18 -6.46
C ILE A 12 7.20 5.40 -5.88
N VAL A 13 8.22 6.12 -5.41
CA VAL A 13 9.44 5.50 -4.88
C VAL A 13 9.14 4.72 -3.61
N SER A 14 8.36 5.27 -2.68
CA SER A 14 7.99 4.58 -1.44
C SER A 14 7.16 3.33 -1.69
N ALA A 15 6.19 3.37 -2.60
CA ALA A 15 5.46 2.18 -3.02
C ALA A 15 6.38 1.12 -3.66
N CYS A 16 7.24 1.53 -4.59
CA CYS A 16 8.19 0.64 -5.25
C CYS A 16 9.12 -0.05 -4.24
N VAL A 17 9.75 0.73 -3.36
CA VAL A 17 10.64 0.23 -2.30
C VAL A 17 9.88 -0.71 -1.36
N THR A 18 8.65 -0.38 -0.99
CA THR A 18 7.83 -1.22 -0.11
C THR A 18 7.53 -2.57 -0.76
N VAL A 19 7.11 -2.58 -2.03
CA VAL A 19 6.86 -3.83 -2.76
C VAL A 19 8.14 -4.66 -2.88
N LEU A 20 9.26 -4.05 -3.28
CA LEU A 20 10.55 -4.75 -3.41
C LEU A 20 11.00 -5.37 -2.09
N ALA A 21 10.79 -4.67 -0.97
CA ALA A 21 11.16 -5.16 0.36
C ALA A 21 10.23 -6.27 0.86
N VAL A 22 8.91 -6.13 0.63
CA VAL A 22 7.91 -7.01 1.23
C VAL A 22 7.61 -8.25 0.37
N LEU A 23 7.81 -8.19 -0.95
CA LEU A 23 7.63 -9.33 -1.85
C LEU A 23 8.39 -10.61 -1.42
N PRO A 24 9.70 -10.58 -1.09
CA PRO A 24 10.39 -11.79 -0.63
C PRO A 24 9.86 -12.31 0.72
N LEU A 25 9.31 -11.44 1.57
CA LEU A 25 8.71 -11.83 2.83
C LEU A 25 7.39 -12.58 2.59
N TRP A 26 6.52 -12.04 1.73
CA TRP A 26 5.29 -12.72 1.33
C TRP A 26 5.56 -14.03 0.60
N SER A 27 6.55 -14.05 -0.30
CA SER A 27 6.97 -15.26 -1.00
C SER A 27 7.33 -16.38 -0.02
N LYS A 28 8.18 -16.10 0.98
CA LYS A 28 8.55 -17.07 2.03
C LYS A 28 7.35 -17.50 2.87
N TRP A 29 6.44 -16.57 3.19
CA TRP A 29 5.24 -16.88 3.95
C TRP A 29 4.28 -17.78 3.16
N CYS A 30 4.05 -17.49 1.87
CA CYS A 30 3.22 -18.28 0.98
C CYS A 30 3.69 -19.73 0.88
N VAL A 31 5.00 -19.96 0.71
CA VAL A 31 5.58 -21.31 0.70
C VAL A 31 5.32 -22.03 2.03
N ARG A 32 5.49 -21.35 3.18
CA ARG A 32 5.23 -21.94 4.50
C ARG A 32 3.75 -22.21 4.75
N ALA A 33 2.87 -21.35 4.23
CA ALA A 33 1.44 -21.44 4.39
C ALA A 33 0.78 -22.42 3.40
N GLY A 34 1.56 -23.00 2.47
CA GLY A 34 1.04 -23.84 1.38
C GLY A 34 0.22 -23.07 0.34
N VAL A 35 0.36 -21.74 0.29
CA VAL A 35 -0.34 -20.87 -0.66
C VAL A 35 0.54 -20.72 -1.90
N VAL A 36 0.63 -21.82 -2.65
CA VAL A 36 1.51 -21.97 -3.81
C VAL A 36 0.72 -22.51 -4.99
N ASP A 37 1.16 -22.10 -6.19
CA ASP A 37 0.66 -22.61 -7.45
C ASP A 37 1.43 -23.87 -7.83
N ASP A 38 0.80 -25.04 -7.68
CA ASP A 38 1.43 -26.31 -8.02
C ASP A 38 1.56 -26.54 -9.53
N PRO A 39 2.60 -27.25 -9.99
CA PRO A 39 2.79 -27.56 -11.40
C PRO A 39 1.64 -28.41 -11.94
N GLY A 40 1.30 -28.21 -13.21
CA GLY A 40 0.17 -28.91 -13.84
C GLY A 40 0.27 -28.94 -15.36
N ARG A 41 -0.57 -29.74 -16.02
CA ARG A 41 -0.51 -30.00 -17.47
C ARG A 41 -0.58 -28.74 -18.36
N ARG A 42 -1.07 -27.61 -17.83
CA ARG A 42 -1.18 -26.32 -18.54
C ARG A 42 -0.16 -25.26 -18.06
N LYS A 43 0.70 -25.57 -17.10
CA LYS A 43 1.64 -24.62 -16.46
C LYS A 43 3.07 -24.90 -16.94
N ILE A 44 3.84 -23.85 -17.21
CA ILE A 44 5.23 -23.94 -17.73
C ILE A 44 6.27 -24.16 -16.62
N HIS A 45 5.87 -24.02 -15.35
CA HIS A 45 6.75 -24.16 -14.21
C HIS A 45 6.76 -25.61 -13.71
N ALA A 46 7.96 -26.07 -13.33
CA ALA A 46 8.17 -27.42 -12.78
C ALA A 46 8.23 -27.42 -11.25
N GLN A 47 8.28 -26.23 -10.63
CA GLN A 47 8.37 -26.05 -9.18
C GLN A 47 7.20 -25.18 -8.70
N PRO A 48 6.69 -25.41 -7.48
CA PRO A 48 5.61 -24.59 -6.93
C PRO A 48 5.99 -23.11 -6.86
N ILE A 49 5.12 -22.24 -7.36
CA ILE A 49 5.33 -20.78 -7.35
C ILE A 49 4.47 -20.13 -6.26
N PRO A 50 5.02 -19.31 -5.35
CA PRO A 50 4.24 -18.66 -4.30
C PRO A 50 3.27 -17.61 -4.84
N LEU A 51 2.01 -17.65 -4.39
CA LEU A 51 0.95 -16.69 -4.75
C LEU A 51 1.03 -15.41 -3.91
N ALA A 52 2.17 -14.73 -3.98
CA ALA A 52 2.49 -13.57 -3.14
C ALA A 52 2.13 -12.21 -3.77
N GLY A 53 1.75 -12.19 -5.05
CA GLY A 53 1.60 -10.96 -5.83
C GLY A 53 0.59 -9.97 -5.26
N GLY A 54 -0.65 -10.43 -5.02
CA GLY A 54 -1.71 -9.58 -4.47
C GLY A 54 -1.37 -9.02 -3.07
N LEU A 55 -0.77 -9.85 -2.21
CA LEU A 55 -0.33 -9.45 -0.87
C LEU A 55 0.77 -8.38 -0.93
N ALA A 56 1.72 -8.53 -1.85
CA ALA A 56 2.80 -7.56 -2.06
C ALA A 56 2.27 -6.22 -2.60
N VAL A 57 1.37 -6.24 -3.58
CA VAL A 57 0.76 -5.02 -4.13
C VAL A 57 -0.08 -4.30 -3.08
N MET A 58 -0.92 -5.04 -2.33
CA MET A 58 -1.74 -4.46 -1.28
C MET A 58 -0.89 -3.80 -0.20
N THR A 59 0.16 -4.47 0.27
CA THR A 59 1.08 -3.89 1.26
C THR A 59 1.84 -2.67 0.71
N GLY A 60 2.28 -2.75 -0.55
CA GLY A 60 2.91 -1.63 -1.27
C GLY A 60 2.03 -0.40 -1.45
N LEU A 61 0.70 -0.59 -1.48
CA LEU A 61 -0.27 0.50 -1.56
C LEU A 61 -0.67 1.02 -0.17
N LEU A 62 -1.00 0.13 0.77
CA LEU A 62 -1.47 0.49 2.10
C LEU A 62 -0.39 1.16 2.95
N VAL A 63 0.82 0.60 3.02
CA VAL A 63 1.84 1.06 3.95
C VAL A 63 2.27 2.51 3.66
N PRO A 64 2.68 2.89 2.43
CA PRO A 64 3.03 4.28 2.14
C PRO A 64 1.86 5.23 2.32
N THR A 65 0.63 4.82 1.97
CA THR A 65 -0.56 5.67 2.12
C THR A 65 -0.88 5.94 3.59
N LEU A 66 -0.83 4.91 4.45
CA LEU A 66 -1.06 5.06 5.89
C LEU A 66 0.05 5.86 6.55
N VAL A 67 1.32 5.63 6.17
CA VAL A 67 2.45 6.43 6.67
C VAL A 67 2.29 7.89 6.26
N ALA A 68 1.93 8.17 5.00
CA ALA A 68 1.69 9.54 4.53
C ALA A 68 0.52 10.20 5.29
N ALA A 69 -0.60 9.48 5.48
CA ALA A 69 -1.73 9.97 6.26
C ALA A 69 -1.34 10.26 7.72
N LEU A 70 -0.55 9.39 8.35
CA LEU A 70 -0.04 9.58 9.70
C LEU A 70 0.91 10.78 9.80
N VAL A 71 1.83 10.94 8.85
CA VAL A 71 2.75 12.08 8.80
C VAL A 71 1.96 13.38 8.64
N LEU A 72 1.00 13.43 7.72
CA LEU A 72 0.14 14.61 7.53
C LEU A 72 -0.67 14.91 8.80
N TRP A 73 -1.28 13.90 9.42
CA TRP A 73 -2.03 14.05 10.66
C TRP A 73 -1.15 14.57 11.81
N TRP A 74 0.06 14.02 11.94
CA TRP A 74 1.03 14.45 12.96
C TRP A 74 1.49 15.89 12.73
N GLN A 75 1.83 16.26 11.49
CA GLN A 75 2.20 17.64 11.14
C GLN A 75 1.05 18.63 11.32
N GLY A 76 -0.19 18.23 11.00
CA GLY A 76 -1.39 19.03 11.22
C GLY A 76 -1.67 19.29 12.71
N ARG A 77 -1.40 18.30 13.56
CA ARG A 77 -1.52 18.43 15.03
C ARG A 77 -0.36 19.22 15.63
N ALA A 78 0.86 19.05 15.12
CA ALA A 78 2.05 19.78 15.54
C ALA A 78 1.97 21.27 15.17
N SER A 79 1.36 21.63 14.05
CA SER A 79 1.19 23.04 13.64
C SER A 79 0.28 23.87 14.57
N ALA A 80 -0.47 23.22 15.48
CA ALA A 80 -1.25 23.88 16.54
C ALA A 80 -0.44 24.09 17.83
N ALA A 81 0.71 23.44 17.97
CA ALA A 81 1.68 23.65 19.03
C ALA A 81 2.85 24.44 18.44
N HIS A 82 3.26 25.54 19.08
CA HIS A 82 4.20 26.53 18.55
C HIS A 82 5.67 26.03 18.42
N ASP A 83 5.94 24.75 18.19
CA ASP A 83 7.29 24.18 18.22
C ASP A 83 7.80 23.72 16.84
N SER A 84 8.86 24.42 16.45
CA SER A 84 9.68 24.33 15.25
C SER A 84 10.52 23.06 15.20
N VAL A 85 9.88 21.90 15.04
CA VAL A 85 10.58 20.67 14.65
C VAL A 85 9.90 20.07 13.41
N ALA A 86 10.17 20.66 12.25
CA ALA A 86 9.87 20.04 10.97
C ALA A 86 11.16 19.41 10.42
N PRO A 87 11.47 18.13 10.70
CA PRO A 87 12.44 17.43 9.89
C PRO A 87 11.74 17.20 8.55
N VAL A 88 12.41 17.57 7.47
CA VAL A 88 11.98 17.43 6.08
C VAL A 88 11.09 18.58 5.55
N LYS A 89 11.76 19.57 4.94
CA LYS A 89 11.19 20.63 4.08
C LYS A 89 10.68 20.08 2.73
N LEU A 90 10.10 18.86 2.71
CA LEU A 90 9.61 18.23 1.49
C LEU A 90 8.24 18.78 1.07
N LEU A 91 7.40 19.17 2.02
CA LEU A 91 6.04 19.61 1.73
C LEU A 91 6.01 21.13 1.81
N ASP A 92 5.69 21.78 0.69
CA ASP A 92 5.34 23.19 0.71
C ASP A 92 4.09 23.39 1.58
N PRO A 93 4.00 24.44 2.42
CA PRO A 93 2.86 24.63 3.33
C PRO A 93 1.51 24.68 2.61
N THR A 94 1.46 25.14 1.36
CA THR A 94 0.22 25.14 0.58
C THR A 94 -0.19 23.72 0.17
N THR A 95 0.76 22.92 -0.30
CA THR A 95 0.54 21.50 -0.66
C THR A 95 0.09 20.70 0.55
N GLN A 96 0.72 20.91 1.71
CA GLN A 96 0.34 20.23 2.94
C GLN A 96 -1.13 20.52 3.33
N ARG A 97 -1.56 21.79 3.27
CA ARG A 97 -2.95 22.17 3.56
C ARG A 97 -3.95 21.55 2.58
N LEU A 98 -3.60 21.52 1.29
CA LEU A 98 -4.45 20.91 0.26
C LEU A 98 -4.59 19.40 0.45
N LEU A 99 -3.50 18.70 0.75
CA LEU A 99 -3.51 17.26 1.03
C LEU A 99 -4.31 16.95 2.29
N LEU A 100 -4.13 17.72 3.36
CA LEU A 100 -4.93 17.57 4.59
C LEU A 100 -6.41 17.81 4.32
N HIS A 101 -6.75 18.89 3.62
CA HIS A 101 -8.14 19.19 3.26
C HIS A 101 -8.77 18.06 2.44
N GLY A 102 -8.04 17.57 1.43
CA GLY A 102 -8.45 16.44 0.61
C GLY A 102 -8.65 15.16 1.42
N LEU A 103 -7.71 14.83 2.31
CA LEU A 103 -7.78 13.65 3.17
C LEU A 103 -8.96 13.72 4.15
N THR A 104 -9.23 14.89 4.74
CA THR A 104 -10.39 15.06 5.64
C THR A 104 -11.71 14.96 4.89
N ARG A 105 -11.79 15.50 3.66
CA ARG A 105 -13.01 15.47 2.85
C ARG A 105 -13.28 14.11 2.20
N ARG A 106 -12.23 13.43 1.74
CA ARG A 106 -12.28 12.19 0.95
C ARG A 106 -11.86 10.93 1.72
N GLY A 107 -11.60 11.08 3.02
CA GLY A 107 -11.17 9.98 3.89
C GLY A 107 -12.12 8.79 3.89
N PRO A 108 -13.45 8.99 3.99
CA PRO A 108 -14.41 7.89 3.91
C PRO A 108 -14.38 7.17 2.56
N GLU A 109 -14.30 7.89 1.44
CA GLU A 109 -14.20 7.30 0.10
C GLU A 109 -12.90 6.49 -0.06
N LEU A 110 -11.78 7.03 0.42
CA LEU A 110 -10.50 6.31 0.43
C LEU A 110 -10.58 5.04 1.28
N GLY A 111 -11.22 5.11 2.46
CA GLY A 111 -11.48 3.96 3.31
C GLY A 111 -12.34 2.90 2.62
N GLY A 112 -13.38 3.32 1.88
CA GLY A 112 -14.22 2.45 1.09
C GLY A 112 -13.45 1.74 -0.02
N ILE A 113 -12.57 2.45 -0.74
CA ILE A 113 -11.69 1.88 -1.77
C ILE A 113 -10.77 0.82 -1.15
N PHE A 114 -10.13 1.13 -0.02
CA PHE A 114 -9.24 0.18 0.66
C PHE A 114 -9.99 -1.04 1.19
N LEU A 115 -11.18 -0.86 1.74
CA LEU A 115 -12.01 -1.95 2.21
C LEU A 115 -12.46 -2.85 1.05
N GLY A 116 -12.86 -2.28 -0.08
CA GLY A 116 -13.18 -3.02 -1.29
C GLY A 116 -11.98 -3.79 -1.84
N ALA A 117 -10.82 -3.14 -1.93
CA ALA A 117 -9.58 -3.78 -2.37
C ALA A 117 -9.15 -4.92 -1.42
N LEU A 118 -9.31 -4.74 -0.10
CA LEU A 118 -9.05 -5.78 0.89
C LEU A 118 -10.03 -6.95 0.73
N GLY A 119 -11.31 -6.66 0.49
CA GLY A 119 -12.32 -7.68 0.17
C GLY A 119 -11.95 -8.50 -1.06
N MET A 120 -11.56 -7.84 -2.15
CA MET A 120 -11.09 -8.51 -3.38
C MET A 120 -9.85 -9.37 -3.13
N LEU A 121 -8.88 -8.87 -2.35
CA LEU A 121 -7.69 -9.63 -1.97
C LEU A 121 -8.04 -10.88 -1.15
N LEU A 122 -8.96 -10.75 -0.19
CA LEU A 122 -9.41 -11.87 0.64
C LEU A 122 -10.18 -12.91 -0.18
N VAL A 123 -11.02 -12.48 -1.12
CA VAL A 123 -11.72 -13.37 -2.04
C VAL A 123 -10.72 -14.10 -2.94
N GLY A 124 -9.77 -13.39 -3.54
CA GLY A 124 -8.71 -14.00 -4.35
C GLY A 124 -7.88 -15.00 -3.56
N TRP A 125 -7.47 -14.64 -2.34
CA TRP A 125 -6.74 -15.54 -1.45
C TRP A 125 -7.57 -16.77 -1.03
N LEU A 126 -8.88 -16.60 -0.84
CA LEU A 126 -9.78 -17.72 -0.53
C LEU A 126 -9.94 -18.66 -1.73
N ASP A 127 -10.06 -18.09 -2.93
CA ASP A 127 -10.12 -18.82 -4.19
C ASP A 127 -8.85 -19.64 -4.43
N ASP A 128 -7.69 -19.01 -4.26
CA ASP A 128 -6.38 -19.66 -4.34
C ASP A 128 -6.25 -20.88 -3.40
N LYS A 129 -6.94 -20.84 -2.24
CA LYS A 129 -6.88 -21.92 -1.25
C LYS A 129 -7.96 -22.99 -1.42
N ARG A 130 -9.14 -22.61 -1.94
CA ARG A 130 -10.34 -23.48 -1.93
C ARG A 130 -10.83 -23.88 -3.32
N GLU A 131 -10.23 -23.36 -4.40
CA GLU A 131 -10.66 -23.56 -5.78
C GLU A 131 -12.18 -23.37 -5.90
N LEU A 132 -12.65 -22.14 -5.68
CA LEU A 132 -14.09 -21.87 -5.61
C LEU A 132 -14.74 -22.22 -6.94
N ARG A 133 -15.89 -22.90 -6.87
CA ARG A 133 -16.66 -23.26 -8.06
C ARG A 133 -17.39 -22.01 -8.60
N PRO A 134 -17.48 -21.86 -9.94
CA PRO A 134 -18.17 -20.75 -10.58
C PRO A 134 -19.68 -20.74 -10.28
#